data_AF-A0A0Q5KMY1-F1
#
_entry.id   AF-A0A0Q5KMY1-F1
#
_cell.length_a   1.000
_cell.length_b   1.000
_cell.length_c   1.000
_cell.angle_alpha   90.00
_cell.angle_beta   90.00
_cell.angle_gamma   90.00
#
_symmetry.space_group_name_H-M   'P 1'
#
loop_
_entity.id
_entity.type
_entity.pdbx_description
1 polymer ?
#
loop_
_entity_poly.entity_id
_entity_poly.type
_entity_poly.pdbx_seq_one_letter_code
_entity_poly.pdbx_strand_id
1 'polypeptide(L)'
;MSDPLATEAKSLFKSIRIVLAVSGVIALIAGIILLVWPAKSAVIVTGIFASYLVVAGLVYIGLGIFSRAKGGWARVGHIVLGLVYIVAGVIAFANLGVAAATLALVVVIFIGISWIVDGVVALSLLGQDGSRVWTLLYALLSIVAGIVVLFSPLYAAAVLWLVLGISLVVLGIVQIVRAITLGKDAKGFVASVESDAVR
;
A
#
# COMPACT_ATOMS: atom_id res chain seq x y z
N MET A 1 -37.25 7.80 22.70
CA MET A 1 -35.79 7.55 22.91
C MET A 1 -35.09 7.05 21.65
N SER A 2 -35.67 7.21 20.44
CA SER A 2 -35.17 6.69 19.15
C SER A 2 -34.18 7.62 18.41
N ASP A 3 -33.93 8.82 18.93
CA ASP A 3 -33.18 9.90 18.26
C ASP A 3 -31.65 9.69 18.10
N PRO A 4 -30.91 9.12 19.09
CA PRO A 4 -29.45 9.01 18.97
C PRO A 4 -29.00 7.87 18.05
N LEU A 5 -29.62 6.68 18.13
CA LEU A 5 -29.20 5.51 17.35
C LEU A 5 -29.42 5.70 15.84
N ALA A 6 -30.54 6.31 15.43
CA ALA A 6 -30.82 6.60 14.03
C ALA A 6 -29.86 7.65 13.46
N THR A 7 -29.51 8.66 14.26
CA THR A 7 -28.55 9.71 13.90
C THR A 7 -27.13 9.16 13.76
N GLU A 8 -26.70 8.31 14.69
CA GLU A 8 -25.41 7.61 14.61
C GLU A 8 -25.34 6.69 13.38
N ALA A 9 -26.36 5.86 13.14
CA ALA A 9 -26.41 5.00 11.97
C ALA A 9 -26.31 5.80 10.66
N LYS A 10 -27.10 6.87 10.51
CA LYS A 10 -27.05 7.78 9.35
C LYS A 10 -25.63 8.35 9.14
N SER A 11 -24.97 8.76 10.22
CA SER A 11 -23.61 9.30 10.20
C SER A 11 -22.57 8.26 9.77
N LEU A 12 -22.65 7.03 10.31
CA LEU A 12 -21.73 5.95 9.96
C LEU A 12 -21.86 5.55 8.48
N PHE A 13 -23.10 5.32 8.00
CA PHE A 13 -23.34 5.01 6.59
C PHE A 13 -22.83 6.09 5.66
N LYS A 14 -23.05 7.37 6.01
CA LYS A 14 -22.54 8.50 5.26
C LYS A 14 -21.01 8.52 5.22
N SER A 15 -20.36 8.29 6.36
CA SER A 15 -18.90 8.31 6.48
C SER A 15 -18.25 7.19 5.68
N ILE A 16 -18.74 5.95 5.83
CA ILE A 16 -18.26 4.79 5.08
C ILE A 16 -18.47 5.02 3.58
N ARG A 17 -19.64 5.50 3.16
CA ARG A 17 -19.93 5.81 1.76
C ARG A 17 -18.97 6.83 1.17
N ILE A 18 -18.69 7.91 1.89
CA ILE A 18 -17.75 8.96 1.43
C ILE A 18 -16.35 8.37 1.28
N VAL A 19 -15.87 7.61 2.27
CA VAL A 19 -14.55 6.97 2.19
C VAL A 19 -14.48 6.01 1.01
N LEU A 20 -15.48 5.15 0.80
CA LEU A 20 -15.55 4.23 -0.34
C LEU A 20 -15.58 4.95 -1.69
N ALA A 21 -16.40 6.01 -1.82
CA ALA A 21 -16.50 6.78 -3.06
C ALA A 21 -15.19 7.50 -3.39
N VAL A 22 -14.62 8.21 -2.41
CA VAL A 22 -13.40 9.01 -2.60
C VAL A 22 -12.20 8.09 -2.85
N SER A 23 -12.00 7.07 -2.01
CA SER A 23 -10.89 6.12 -2.21
C SER A 23 -11.03 5.35 -3.51
N GLY A 24 -12.26 4.99 -3.92
CA GLY A 24 -12.54 4.31 -5.18
C GLY A 24 -12.20 5.16 -6.40
N VAL A 25 -12.59 6.43 -6.41
CA VAL A 25 -12.25 7.37 -7.49
C VAL A 25 -10.74 7.60 -7.56
N ILE A 26 -10.08 7.81 -6.41
CA ILE A 26 -8.62 7.98 -6.35
C ILE A 26 -7.90 6.73 -6.88
N ALA A 27 -8.29 5.54 -6.42
CA ALA A 27 -7.70 4.28 -6.86
C ALA A 27 -7.90 4.04 -8.36
N LEU A 28 -9.09 4.33 -8.89
CA LEU A 28 -9.39 4.20 -10.31
C LEU A 28 -8.51 5.12 -11.17
N ILE A 29 -8.43 6.40 -10.79
CA ILE A 29 -7.61 7.38 -11.51
C ILE A 29 -6.13 7.00 -11.44
N ALA A 30 -5.64 6.63 -10.25
CA ALA A 30 -4.26 6.19 -10.06
C ALA A 30 -3.96 4.94 -10.92
N GLY A 31 -4.85 3.95 -10.93
CA GLY A 31 -4.71 2.74 -11.75
C GLY A 31 -4.63 3.06 -13.24
N ILE A 32 -5.50 3.94 -13.75
CA ILE A 32 -5.47 4.39 -15.15
C ILE A 32 -4.15 5.08 -15.47
N ILE A 33 -3.68 6.00 -14.62
CA ILE A 33 -2.42 6.71 -14.81
C ILE A 33 -1.22 5.73 -14.87
N LEU A 34 -1.20 4.75 -13.97
CA LEU A 34 -0.14 3.73 -13.94
C LEU A 34 -0.09 2.89 -15.22
N LEU A 35 -1.25 2.56 -15.79
CA LEU A 35 -1.36 1.74 -17.00
C LEU A 35 -1.07 2.53 -18.28
N VAL A 36 -1.49 3.79 -18.36
CA VAL A 36 -1.30 4.62 -19.56
C VAL A 36 0.11 5.22 -19.63
N TRP A 37 0.68 5.62 -18.49
CA TRP A 37 2.01 6.24 -18.42
C TRP A 37 2.92 5.57 -17.38
N PRO A 38 3.35 4.31 -17.60
CA PRO A 38 4.12 3.56 -16.61
C PRO A 38 5.45 4.24 -16.25
N ALA A 39 6.22 4.66 -17.26
CA ALA A 39 7.53 5.28 -17.03
C ALA A 39 7.43 6.62 -16.28
N LYS A 40 6.49 7.49 -16.66
CA LYS A 40 6.32 8.79 -15.98
C LYS A 40 5.82 8.60 -14.55
N SER A 41 4.90 7.68 -14.34
CA SER A 41 4.36 7.38 -13.01
C SER A 41 5.44 6.83 -12.07
N ALA A 42 6.32 5.93 -12.55
CA ALA A 42 7.46 5.45 -11.78
C ALA A 42 8.42 6.58 -11.36
N VAL A 43 8.70 7.51 -12.27
CA VAL A 43 9.51 8.70 -11.99
C VAL A 43 8.86 9.60 -10.93
N ILE A 44 7.55 9.83 -11.01
CA ILE A 44 6.81 10.64 -10.02
C ILE A 44 6.87 9.98 -8.63
N VAL A 45 6.57 8.68 -8.55
CA VAL A 45 6.65 7.92 -7.29
C VAL A 45 8.06 7.98 -6.70
N THR A 46 9.08 7.87 -7.55
CA THR A 46 10.48 7.97 -7.14
C THR A 46 10.82 9.37 -6.63
N GLY A 47 10.31 10.42 -7.27
CA GLY A 47 10.47 11.80 -6.81
C GLY A 47 9.86 12.02 -5.42
N ILE A 48 8.67 11.47 -5.17
CA ILE A 48 8.04 11.50 -3.83
C ILE A 48 8.93 10.76 -2.81
N PHE A 49 9.43 9.58 -3.15
CA PHE A 49 10.31 8.81 -2.28
C PHE A 49 11.64 9.52 -2.00
N ALA A 50 12.27 10.10 -3.04
CA ALA A 50 13.49 10.89 -2.90
C ALA A 50 13.27 12.12 -2.01
N SER A 51 12.12 12.78 -2.13
CA SER A 51 11.73 13.90 -1.26
C SER A 51 11.65 13.46 0.19
N TYR A 52 11.01 12.30 0.44
CA TYR A 52 10.95 11.70 1.77
C TYR A 52 12.34 11.42 2.32
N LEU A 53 13.26 10.85 1.53
CA LEU A 53 14.64 10.58 1.98
C LEU A 53 15.34 11.87 2.44
N VAL A 54 15.23 12.96 1.69
CA VAL A 54 15.84 14.25 2.07
C VAL A 54 15.24 14.77 3.38
N VAL A 55 13.91 14.80 3.49
CA VAL A 55 13.22 15.29 4.69
C VAL A 55 13.55 14.43 5.91
N ALA A 56 13.46 13.10 5.79
CA ALA A 56 13.79 12.17 6.85
C ALA A 56 15.26 12.27 7.25
N GLY A 57 16.17 12.51 6.29
CA GLY A 57 17.58 12.72 6.56
C GLY A 57 17.84 13.96 7.41
N LEU A 58 17.18 15.08 7.10
CA LEU A 58 17.21 16.30 7.92
C LEU A 58 16.66 16.07 9.33
N VAL A 59 15.56 15.33 9.45
CA VAL A 59 14.95 14.97 10.74
C VAL A 59 15.92 14.12 11.57
N TYR A 60 16.55 13.11 10.98
CA TYR A 60 17.51 12.24 11.69
C TYR A 60 18.76 13.00 12.15
N ILE A 61 19.31 13.88 11.31
CA ILE A 61 20.40 14.77 11.73
C ILE A 61 19.95 15.66 12.90
N GLY A 62 18.76 16.25 12.81
CA GLY A 62 18.18 17.04 13.89
C GLY A 62 18.07 16.25 15.20
N LEU A 63 17.49 15.05 15.15
CA LEU A 63 17.38 14.15 16.31
C LEU A 63 18.76 13.82 16.90
N GLY A 64 19.75 13.57 16.05
CA GLY A 64 21.12 13.37 16.48
C GLY A 64 21.74 14.62 17.10
N ILE A 65 21.48 15.83 16.60
CA ILE A 65 22.06 17.04 17.17
C ILE A 65 21.39 17.41 18.50
N PHE A 66 20.06 17.33 18.58
CA PHE A 66 19.27 17.85 19.70
C PHE A 66 19.00 16.82 20.81
N SER A 67 19.17 15.51 20.58
CA SER A 67 18.97 14.53 21.65
C SER A 67 20.16 14.47 22.62
N ARG A 68 20.19 15.36 23.62
CA ARG A 68 21.19 15.34 24.70
C ARG A 68 20.95 14.22 25.73
N ALA A 69 19.76 13.63 25.74
CA ALA A 69 19.35 12.58 26.69
C ALA A 69 19.64 11.13 26.21
N LYS A 70 20.10 10.94 24.96
CA LYS A 70 20.43 9.61 24.41
C LYS A 70 21.93 9.33 24.53
N GLY A 71 22.30 8.06 24.71
CA GLY A 71 23.71 7.63 24.70
C GLY A 71 24.44 8.01 23.41
N GLY A 72 25.75 8.27 23.50
CA GLY A 72 26.56 8.79 22.38
C GLY A 72 26.46 7.98 21.08
N TRP A 73 26.37 6.66 21.18
CA TRP A 73 26.19 5.77 20.01
C TRP A 73 24.87 5.98 19.27
N ALA A 74 23.77 6.18 19.99
CA ALA A 74 22.48 6.45 19.38
C ALA A 74 22.48 7.82 18.66
N ARG A 75 23.21 8.79 19.22
CA ARG A 75 23.38 10.11 18.61
C ARG A 75 24.09 10.02 17.27
N VAL A 76 25.25 9.36 17.26
CA VAL A 76 26.06 9.15 16.05
C VAL A 76 25.26 8.36 15.01
N GLY A 77 24.54 7.30 15.43
CA GLY A 77 23.68 6.51 14.55
C GLY A 77 22.65 7.36 13.79
N HIS A 78 21.93 8.27 14.47
CA HIS A 78 20.97 9.15 13.79
C HIS A 78 21.65 10.13 12.83
N ILE A 79 22.81 10.70 13.18
CA ILE A 79 23.51 11.63 12.29
C ILE A 79 23.99 10.92 11.02
N VAL A 80 24.61 9.74 11.18
CA VAL A 80 25.09 8.94 10.05
C VAL A 80 23.94 8.48 9.17
N LEU A 81 22.86 7.95 9.77
CA LEU A 81 21.67 7.55 9.02
C LEU A 81 21.05 8.73 8.27
N GLY A 82 20.99 9.89 8.92
CA GLY A 82 20.46 11.09 8.30
C GLY A 82 21.30 11.56 7.11
N LEU A 83 22.63 11.48 7.21
CA LEU A 83 23.53 11.77 6.10
C LEU A 83 23.33 10.79 4.94
N VAL A 84 23.23 9.49 5.22
CA VAL A 84 22.96 8.46 4.21
C VAL A 84 21.65 8.77 3.47
N TYR A 85 20.61 9.15 4.20
CA TYR A 85 19.30 9.49 3.63
C TYR A 85 19.36 10.74 2.72
N ILE A 86 20.06 11.80 3.15
CA ILE A 86 20.24 12.99 2.32
C ILE A 86 21.02 12.65 1.05
N VAL A 87 22.14 11.93 1.17
CA VAL A 87 22.98 11.55 0.02
C VAL A 87 22.18 10.70 -0.95
N ALA A 88 21.44 9.70 -0.47
CA ALA A 88 20.59 8.86 -1.31
C ALA A 88 19.50 9.69 -2.01
N GLY A 89 18.85 10.61 -1.32
CA GLY A 89 17.86 11.52 -1.90
C GLY A 89 18.45 12.43 -2.99
N VAL A 90 19.62 13.04 -2.74
CA VAL A 90 20.31 13.89 -3.73
C VAL A 90 20.72 13.09 -4.96
N ILE A 91 21.28 11.89 -4.79
CA ILE A 91 21.62 10.99 -5.89
C ILE A 91 20.36 10.61 -6.69
N ALA A 92 19.24 10.33 -6.01
CA ALA A 92 17.99 10.01 -6.68
C ALA A 92 17.47 11.18 -7.54
N PHE A 93 17.54 12.41 -7.03
CA PHE A 93 17.15 13.61 -7.80
C PHE A 93 18.09 13.92 -8.97
N ALA A 94 19.37 13.55 -8.89
CA ALA A 94 20.31 13.76 -9.98
C ALA A 94 19.91 12.99 -11.25
N ASN A 95 19.29 11.82 -11.11
CA ASN A 95 18.71 11.10 -12.23
C ASN A 95 17.49 10.26 -11.78
N LEU A 96 16.31 10.87 -11.84
CA LEU A 96 15.07 10.21 -11.41
C LEU A 96 14.70 8.98 -12.26
N GLY A 97 15.14 8.91 -13.52
CA GLY A 97 14.86 7.76 -14.37
C GLY A 97 15.63 6.52 -13.92
N VAL A 98 16.95 6.67 -13.70
CA VAL A 98 17.79 5.60 -13.15
C VAL A 98 17.37 5.26 -11.73
N ALA A 99 17.08 6.27 -10.90
CA ALA A 99 16.59 6.06 -9.55
C ALA A 99 15.27 5.28 -9.51
N ALA A 100 14.36 5.54 -10.45
CA ALA A 100 13.10 4.80 -10.56
C ALA A 100 13.31 3.33 -10.94
N ALA A 101 14.22 3.06 -11.88
CA ALA A 101 14.59 1.70 -12.23
C ALA A 101 15.23 0.96 -11.04
N THR A 102 16.15 1.61 -10.33
CA THR A 102 16.79 1.05 -9.13
C THR A 102 15.78 0.79 -8.02
N LEU A 103 14.88 1.74 -7.75
CA LEU A 103 13.83 1.58 -6.74
C LEU A 103 12.89 0.42 -7.13
N ALA A 104 12.49 0.33 -8.38
CA ALA A 104 11.68 -0.78 -8.88
C ALA A 104 12.40 -2.13 -8.70
N LEU A 105 13.70 -2.22 -9.02
CA LEU A 105 14.48 -3.43 -8.80
C LEU A 105 14.54 -3.82 -7.33
N VAL A 106 14.82 -2.87 -6.43
CA VAL A 106 14.85 -3.12 -4.97
C VAL A 106 13.50 -3.65 -4.48
N VAL A 107 12.40 -3.01 -4.88
CA VAL A 107 11.03 -3.42 -4.50
C VAL A 107 10.72 -4.81 -5.03
N VAL A 108 11.04 -5.10 -6.29
CA VAL A 108 10.74 -6.37 -6.94
C VAL A 108 11.56 -7.51 -6.33
N ILE A 109 12.83 -7.29 -6.04
CA ILE A 109 13.67 -8.25 -5.33
C ILE A 109 13.09 -8.54 -3.94
N PHE A 110 12.68 -7.49 -3.21
CA PHE A 110 12.05 -7.66 -1.91
C PHE A 110 10.74 -8.44 -1.97
N ILE A 111 9.90 -8.20 -2.99
CA ILE A 111 8.67 -8.98 -3.24
C ILE A 111 9.02 -10.44 -3.54
N GLY A 112 10.00 -10.71 -4.41
CA GLY A 112 10.43 -12.06 -4.74
C GLY A 112 10.93 -12.84 -3.52
N ILE A 113 11.74 -12.20 -2.68
CA ILE A 113 12.20 -12.79 -1.40
C ILE A 113 11.00 -13.04 -0.48
N SER A 114 10.10 -12.06 -0.33
CA SER A 114 8.91 -12.19 0.52
C SER A 114 8.05 -13.38 0.10
N TRP A 115 7.81 -13.60 -1.20
CA TRP A 115 7.04 -14.75 -1.67
C TRP A 115 7.74 -16.10 -1.41
N ILE A 116 9.06 -16.17 -1.48
CA ILE A 116 9.79 -17.38 -1.08
C ILE A 116 9.61 -17.62 0.41
N VAL A 117 9.79 -16.59 1.24
CA VAL A 117 9.63 -16.68 2.70
C VAL A 117 8.20 -17.09 3.07
N ASP A 118 7.18 -16.46 2.48
CA ASP A 118 5.77 -16.78 2.71
C ASP A 118 5.47 -18.23 2.36
N GLY A 119 6.04 -18.74 1.27
CA GLY A 119 5.87 -20.15 0.89
C GLY A 119 6.57 -21.11 1.85
N VAL A 120 7.77 -20.77 2.33
CA VAL A 120 8.48 -21.56 3.36
C VAL A 120 7.70 -21.57 4.68
N VAL A 121 7.15 -20.43 5.09
CA VAL A 121 6.28 -20.32 6.27
C VAL A 121 4.99 -21.11 6.07
N ALA A 122 4.37 -21.07 4.89
CA ALA A 122 3.18 -21.87 4.62
C ALA A 122 3.46 -23.38 4.70
N LEU A 123 4.64 -23.85 4.29
CA LEU A 123 5.04 -25.26 4.48
C LEU A 123 5.24 -25.62 5.95
N SER A 124 5.76 -24.71 6.78
CA SER A 124 5.95 -24.99 8.22
C SER A 124 4.62 -25.08 8.98
N LEU A 125 3.58 -24.40 8.49
CA LEU A 125 2.21 -24.45 9.02
C LEU A 125 1.35 -25.56 8.42
N LEU A 126 1.92 -26.43 7.58
CA LEU A 126 1.16 -27.45 6.86
C LEU A 126 0.46 -28.41 7.83
N GLY A 127 -0.87 -28.47 7.73
CA GLY A 127 -1.72 -29.32 8.58
C GLY A 127 -2.12 -28.72 9.91
N GLN A 128 -1.69 -27.49 10.21
CA GLN A 128 -2.16 -26.71 11.37
C GLN A 128 -3.34 -25.81 10.97
N ASP A 129 -3.24 -25.13 9.82
CA ASP A 129 -4.22 -24.15 9.37
C ASP A 129 -4.99 -24.63 8.14
N GLY A 130 -6.20 -25.15 8.36
CA GLY A 130 -7.15 -25.46 7.30
C GLY A 130 -6.77 -26.63 6.38
N SER A 131 -7.08 -26.49 5.09
CA SER A 131 -6.92 -27.57 4.10
C SER A 131 -5.47 -27.74 3.65
N ARG A 132 -4.88 -28.90 3.97
CA ARG A 132 -3.50 -29.25 3.60
C ARG A 132 -3.19 -29.07 2.11
N VAL A 133 -4.13 -29.40 1.23
CA VAL A 133 -3.95 -29.30 -0.23
C VAL A 133 -3.78 -27.85 -0.67
N TRP A 134 -4.64 -26.93 -0.22
CA TRP A 134 -4.54 -25.52 -0.60
C TRP A 134 -3.29 -24.86 -0.05
N THR A 135 -2.90 -25.19 1.19
CA THR A 135 -1.66 -24.69 1.80
C THR A 135 -0.43 -25.16 1.00
N LEU A 136 -0.40 -26.44 0.59
CA LEU A 136 0.69 -26.98 -0.22
C LEU A 136 0.75 -26.30 -1.60
N LEU A 137 -0.40 -26.16 -2.29
CA LEU A 137 -0.46 -25.50 -3.59
C LEU A 137 0.00 -24.04 -3.52
N TYR A 138 -0.48 -23.29 -2.51
CA TYR A 138 -0.06 -21.91 -2.28
C TYR A 138 1.45 -21.83 -2.01
N ALA A 139 1.99 -22.70 -1.15
CA ALA A 139 3.39 -22.69 -0.81
C ALA A 139 4.30 -22.92 -2.03
N LEU A 140 3.99 -23.95 -2.83
CA LEU A 140 4.75 -24.23 -4.06
C LEU A 140 4.65 -23.07 -5.04
N LEU A 141 3.45 -22.54 -5.26
CA LEU A 141 3.23 -21.41 -6.17
C LEU A 141 4.02 -20.19 -5.71
N SER A 142 3.98 -19.86 -4.42
CA SER A 142 4.65 -18.70 -3.84
C SER A 142 6.18 -18.81 -3.98
N ILE A 143 6.75 -19.98 -3.67
CA ILE A 143 8.19 -20.23 -3.83
C ILE A 143 8.60 -20.11 -5.30
N VAL A 144 7.89 -20.79 -6.21
CA VAL A 144 8.21 -20.75 -7.64
C VAL A 144 8.06 -19.35 -8.20
N ALA A 145 6.98 -18.63 -7.86
CA ALA A 145 6.78 -17.25 -8.27
C ALA A 145 7.92 -16.35 -7.79
N GLY A 146 8.31 -16.46 -6.52
CA GLY A 146 9.42 -15.69 -5.96
C GLY A 146 10.75 -15.99 -6.65
N ILE A 147 11.05 -17.27 -6.94
CA ILE A 147 12.24 -17.66 -7.72
C ILE A 147 12.19 -17.00 -9.11
N VAL A 148 11.09 -17.13 -9.85
CA VAL A 148 10.95 -16.54 -11.19
C VAL A 148 11.16 -15.02 -11.17
N VAL A 149 10.62 -14.34 -10.15
CA VAL A 149 10.80 -12.89 -9.96
C VAL A 149 12.28 -12.53 -9.78
N LEU A 150 13.02 -13.30 -8.98
CA LEU A 150 14.44 -13.02 -8.72
C LEU A 150 15.35 -13.30 -9.93
N PHE A 151 15.00 -14.27 -10.77
CA PHE A 151 15.77 -14.58 -11.99
C PHE A 151 15.44 -13.64 -13.17
N SER A 152 14.27 -12.98 -13.16
CA SER A 152 13.89 -12.02 -14.20
C SER A 152 13.28 -10.74 -13.59
N PRO A 153 14.07 -9.96 -12.82
CA PRO A 153 13.53 -8.85 -12.03
C PRO A 153 13.00 -7.70 -12.88
N LEU A 154 13.56 -7.46 -14.08
CA LEU A 154 13.06 -6.42 -14.99
C LEU A 154 11.70 -6.80 -15.59
N TYR A 155 11.53 -8.05 -16.00
CA TYR A 155 10.25 -8.54 -16.50
C TYR A 155 9.22 -8.60 -15.36
N ALA A 156 9.61 -9.09 -14.20
CA ALA A 156 8.77 -9.11 -13.01
C ALA A 156 8.33 -7.70 -12.60
N ALA A 157 9.21 -6.70 -12.67
CA ALA A 157 8.85 -5.30 -12.43
C ALA A 157 7.71 -4.85 -13.36
N ALA A 158 7.82 -5.13 -14.66
CA ALA A 158 6.79 -4.77 -15.63
C ALA A 158 5.47 -5.50 -15.36
N VAL A 159 5.51 -6.81 -15.07
CA VAL A 159 4.32 -7.61 -14.77
C VAL A 159 3.66 -7.15 -13.47
N LEU A 160 4.43 -6.98 -12.40
CA LEU A 160 3.93 -6.50 -11.11
C LEU A 160 3.35 -5.08 -11.22
N TRP A 161 3.94 -4.24 -12.06
CA TRP A 161 3.39 -2.91 -12.36
C TRP A 161 2.02 -2.98 -13.05
N LEU A 162 1.88 -3.86 -14.04
CA LEU A 162 0.60 -4.09 -14.72
C LEU A 162 -0.44 -4.65 -13.76
N VAL A 163 -0.07 -5.65 -12.96
CA VAL A 163 -0.94 -6.23 -11.94
C VAL A 163 -1.39 -5.17 -10.95
N LEU A 164 -0.47 -4.31 -10.46
CA LEU A 164 -0.80 -3.20 -9.57
C LEU A 164 -1.79 -2.22 -10.21
N GLY A 165 -1.53 -1.80 -11.45
CA GLY A 165 -2.39 -0.87 -12.17
C GLY A 165 -3.81 -1.43 -12.40
N ILE A 166 -3.91 -2.67 -12.89
CA ILE A 166 -5.19 -3.36 -13.10
C ILE A 166 -5.91 -3.57 -11.77
N SER A 167 -5.20 -3.96 -10.72
CA SER A 167 -5.77 -4.16 -9.39
C SER A 167 -6.37 -2.86 -8.85
N LEU A 168 -5.68 -1.73 -9.02
CA LEU A 168 -6.19 -0.42 -8.61
C LEU A 168 -7.43 0.01 -9.40
N VAL A 169 -7.48 -0.27 -10.70
CA VAL A 169 -8.68 -0.03 -11.53
C VAL A 169 -9.85 -0.88 -11.01
N VAL A 170 -9.64 -2.18 -10.82
CA VAL A 170 -10.69 -3.10 -10.35
C VAL A 170 -11.17 -2.71 -8.95
N LEU A 171 -10.24 -2.47 -8.01
CA LEU A 171 -10.56 -2.01 -6.66
C LEU A 171 -11.30 -0.67 -6.69
N GLY A 172 -10.87 0.28 -7.53
CA GLY A 172 -11.54 1.56 -7.70
C GLY A 172 -13.00 1.39 -8.12
N ILE A 173 -13.25 0.56 -9.14
CA ILE A 173 -14.60 0.23 -9.61
C ILE A 173 -15.42 -0.42 -8.49
N VAL A 174 -14.87 -1.44 -7.82
CA VAL A 174 -15.56 -2.16 -6.73
C VAL A 174 -15.95 -1.22 -5.60
N GLN A 175 -15.06 -0.31 -5.18
CA GLN A 175 -15.32 0.64 -4.10
C GLN A 175 -16.39 1.66 -4.49
N ILE A 176 -16.41 2.14 -5.73
CA ILE A 176 -17.46 3.02 -6.25
C ILE A 176 -18.82 2.30 -6.25
N VAL A 177 -18.87 1.06 -6.75
CA VAL A 177 -20.09 0.25 -6.75
C VAL A 177 -20.60 0.05 -5.32
N ARG A 178 -19.71 -0.33 -4.38
CA ARG A 178 -20.05 -0.46 -2.95
C ARG A 178 -20.58 0.83 -2.35
N ALA A 179 -20.00 1.98 -2.67
CA ALA A 179 -20.48 3.27 -2.19
C ALA A 179 -21.90 3.59 -2.69
N ILE A 180 -22.24 3.19 -3.91
CA ILE A 180 -23.58 3.38 -4.48
C ILE A 180 -24.57 2.42 -3.80
N THR A 181 -24.21 1.15 -3.64
CA THR A 181 -25.07 0.13 -2.98
C THR A 181 -25.35 0.49 -1.52
N LEU A 182 -24.31 0.88 -0.77
CA LEU A 182 -24.47 1.31 0.63
C LEU A 182 -25.39 2.53 0.77
N GLY A 183 -25.38 3.43 -0.22
CA GLY A 183 -26.31 4.56 -0.27
C GLY A 183 -27.77 4.16 -0.49
N LYS A 184 -28.03 3.00 -1.10
CA LYS A 184 -29.38 2.42 -1.24
C LYS A 184 -29.81 1.74 0.07
N ASP A 185 -28.93 0.93 0.65
CA ASP A 185 -29.19 0.19 1.89
C ASP A 185 -29.46 1.13 3.08
N ALA A 186 -28.69 2.21 3.18
CA ALA A 186 -28.87 3.23 4.23
C ALA A 186 -30.24 3.92 4.15
N LYS A 187 -30.77 4.16 2.93
CA LYS A 187 -32.11 4.75 2.77
C LYS A 187 -33.20 3.78 3.22
N GLY A 188 -33.06 2.49 2.89
CA GLY A 188 -34.00 1.45 3.31
C GLY A 188 -34.05 1.28 4.83
N PHE A 189 -32.88 1.22 5.47
CA PHE A 189 -32.77 1.09 6.93
C PHE A 189 -33.37 2.30 7.68
N VAL A 190 -33.10 3.52 7.21
CA VAL A 190 -33.68 4.73 7.81
C VAL A 190 -35.20 4.73 7.71
N ALA A 191 -35.74 4.37 6.54
CA ALA A 191 -37.19 4.32 6.33
C ALA A 191 -37.87 3.30 7.26
N SER A 192 -37.27 2.13 7.51
CA SER A 192 -37.83 1.15 8.44
C SER A 192 -37.79 1.61 9.90
N VAL A 193 -36.70 2.26 10.33
CA VAL A 193 -36.58 2.79 11.69
C VAL A 193 -37.59 3.92 11.94
N GLU A 194 -37.78 4.80 10.95
CA GLU A 194 -38.77 5.88 11.04
C GLU A 194 -40.20 5.32 11.03
N SER A 195 -40.50 4.26 10.28
CA SER A 195 -41.83 3.63 10.30
C SER A 195 -42.15 2.94 11.62
N ASP A 196 -41.16 2.31 12.27
CA ASP A 196 -41.35 1.63 13.55
C ASP A 196 -41.49 2.62 14.72
N ALA A 197 -40.90 3.82 14.62
CA ALA A 197 -41.03 4.85 15.64
C ALA A 197 -42.41 5.55 15.66
N VAL A 198 -43.19 5.42 14.59
CA VAL A 198 -44.53 6.04 14.44
C VAL A 198 -45.66 5.08 14.85
N ARG A 199 -45.36 3.78 15.01
CA ARG A 199 -46.29 2.76 15.51
C ARG A 199 -46.26 2.68 17.04
#